data_AF-A0A1I2D9T0-F1
#
_entry.id   AF-A0A1I2D9T0-F1
#
_cell.length_a   1.000
_cell.length_b   1.000
_cell.length_c   1.000
_cell.angle_alpha   90.00
_cell.angle_beta   90.00
_cell.angle_gamma   90.00
#
_symmetry.space_group_name_H-M   'P 1'
#
loop_
_entity.id
_entity.type
_entity.pdbx_description
1 polymer ?
#
loop_
_entity_poly.entity_id
_entity_poly.type
_entity_poly.pdbx_seq_one_letter_code
_entity_poly.pdbx_strand_id
1 'polypeptide(L)'
;MSNQYKWINLSYLESIAEGDESIIEELINIFLEQIPEFTEGVDKSFTEKRWLELAALAHKAKSSVLSIGMEELGNRDLKNLELIAKELYVREISSKDNPDIKEIETSQQLEKNLRDYDEERQKWVKTHASEETVASIIDTFKTALTKAEEELKSEIRK
;
A
#
# COMPACT_ATOMS: atom_id res chain seq x y z
N MET A 1 26.83 4.53 -2.74
CA MET A 1 27.18 3.84 -4.01
C MET A 1 26.06 4.11 -5.01
N SER A 2 26.35 4.19 -6.31
CA SER A 2 25.35 4.43 -7.36
C SER A 2 24.29 3.33 -7.35
N ASN A 3 23.01 3.71 -7.37
CA ASN A 3 21.89 2.77 -7.27
C ASN A 3 21.99 1.69 -8.36
N GLN A 4 22.42 0.48 -7.98
CA GLN A 4 22.59 -0.66 -8.88
C GLN A 4 21.23 -1.22 -9.34
N TYR A 5 20.17 -0.86 -8.60
CA TYR A 5 18.84 -1.39 -8.73
C TYR A 5 17.89 -0.39 -9.38
N LYS A 6 16.92 -0.92 -10.13
CA LYS A 6 15.93 -0.11 -10.85
C LYS A 6 14.67 0.11 -10.02
N TRP A 7 14.30 -0.84 -9.16
CA TRP A 7 13.03 -0.82 -8.42
C TRP A 7 13.18 -0.59 -6.92
N ILE A 8 14.35 -0.93 -6.37
CA ILE A 8 14.63 -0.78 -4.93
C ILE A 8 15.77 0.21 -4.68
N ASN A 9 15.87 0.65 -3.42
CA ASN A 9 17.01 1.38 -2.90
C ASN A 9 17.28 0.95 -1.44
N LEU A 10 18.43 0.33 -1.22
CA LEU A 10 18.79 -0.26 0.07
C LEU A 10 19.42 0.76 1.04
N SER A 11 19.61 2.02 0.67
CA SER A 11 20.28 3.02 1.53
C SER A 11 19.60 3.21 2.88
N TYR A 12 18.27 3.03 2.96
CA TYR A 12 17.58 3.03 4.26
C TYR A 12 18.01 1.84 5.13
N LEU A 13 18.02 0.62 4.57
CA LEU A 13 18.47 -0.59 5.26
C LEU A 13 19.94 -0.48 5.69
N GLU A 14 20.82 -0.02 4.79
CA GLU A 14 22.23 0.24 5.08
C GLU A 14 22.41 1.21 6.26
N SER A 15 21.57 2.25 6.33
CA SER A 15 21.64 3.25 7.39
C SER A 15 21.24 2.72 8.77
N ILE A 16 20.26 1.82 8.84
CA ILE A 16 19.79 1.24 10.12
C ILE A 16 20.57 0.01 10.54
N ALA A 17 21.19 -0.68 9.59
CA ALA A 17 22.08 -1.80 9.85
C ALA A 17 23.50 -1.35 10.22
N GLU A 18 23.81 -0.05 10.13
CA GLU A 18 25.15 0.51 10.38
C GLU A 18 26.26 -0.20 9.55
N GLY A 19 25.90 -0.71 8.37
CA GLY A 19 26.80 -1.48 7.50
C GLY A 19 26.95 -2.97 7.83
N ASP A 20 26.18 -3.51 8.77
CA ASP A 20 26.14 -4.95 9.06
C ASP A 20 25.33 -5.70 7.98
N GLU A 21 26.04 -6.41 7.10
CA GLU A 21 25.44 -7.17 6.01
C GLU A 21 24.46 -8.25 6.49
N SER A 22 24.67 -8.83 7.68
CA SER A 22 23.76 -9.86 8.23
C SER A 22 22.41 -9.26 8.64
N ILE A 23 22.43 -8.03 9.18
CA ILE A 23 21.20 -7.28 9.52
C ILE A 23 20.47 -6.86 8.24
N ILE A 24 21.20 -6.42 7.21
CA ILE A 24 20.60 -6.09 5.91
C ILE A 24 19.91 -7.31 5.32
N GLU A 25 20.56 -8.47 5.31
CA GLU A 25 19.99 -9.73 4.82
C GLU A 25 18.74 -10.13 5.61
N GLU A 26 18.76 -10.02 6.95
CA GLU A 26 17.59 -10.30 7.80
C GLU A 26 16.40 -9.39 7.44
N LEU A 27 16.64 -8.09 7.29
CA LEU A 27 15.60 -7.12 6.95
C LEU A 27 15.02 -7.35 5.54
N ILE A 28 15.86 -7.73 4.58
CA ILE A 28 15.40 -8.13 3.25
C ILE A 28 14.53 -9.38 3.35
N ASN A 29 14.96 -10.41 4.10
CA ASN A 29 14.19 -11.64 4.26
C ASN A 29 12.82 -11.38 4.92
N ILE A 30 12.77 -10.53 5.96
CA ILE A 30 11.50 -10.10 6.58
C ILE A 30 10.57 -9.46 5.55
N PHE A 31 11.09 -8.59 4.67
CA PHE A 31 10.28 -7.99 3.61
C PHE A 31 9.77 -9.05 2.61
N LEU A 32 10.64 -9.96 2.17
CA LEU A 32 10.28 -11.03 1.24
C LEU A 32 9.18 -11.94 1.80
N GLU A 33 9.21 -12.25 3.09
CA GLU A 33 8.18 -13.04 3.78
C GLU A 33 6.81 -12.33 3.83
N GLN A 34 6.78 -10.99 3.75
CA GLN A 34 5.54 -10.21 3.75
C GLN A 34 4.87 -10.12 2.36
N ILE A 35 5.61 -10.34 1.28
CA ILE A 35 5.09 -10.19 -0.10
C ILE A 35 3.84 -11.05 -0.35
N PRO A 36 3.79 -12.35 0.03
CA PRO A 36 2.58 -13.15 -0.14
C PRO A 36 1.38 -12.57 0.63
N GLU A 37 1.58 -12.14 1.88
CA GLU A 37 0.53 -11.52 2.69
C GLU A 37 -0.07 -10.29 1.99
N PHE A 38 0.80 -9.42 1.46
CA PHE A 38 0.34 -8.22 0.78
C PHE A 38 -0.36 -8.53 -0.54
N THR A 39 0.24 -9.36 -1.40
CA THR A 39 -0.29 -9.61 -2.74
C THR A 39 -1.59 -10.41 -2.70
N GLU A 40 -1.69 -11.45 -1.87
CA GLU A 40 -2.92 -12.22 -1.70
C GLU A 40 -3.98 -11.44 -0.92
N GLY A 41 -3.54 -10.67 0.08
CA GLY A 41 -4.44 -9.89 0.91
C GLY A 41 -5.15 -8.77 0.15
N VAL A 42 -4.46 -8.08 -0.78
CA VAL A 42 -5.10 -7.02 -1.58
C VAL A 42 -6.10 -7.61 -2.57
N ASP A 43 -5.76 -8.74 -3.20
CA ASP A 43 -6.65 -9.45 -4.13
C ASP A 43 -7.92 -9.94 -3.41
N LYS A 44 -7.74 -10.58 -2.25
CA LYS A 44 -8.87 -11.07 -1.45
C LYS A 44 -9.76 -9.94 -0.97
N SER A 45 -9.18 -8.90 -0.38
CA SER A 45 -9.94 -7.76 0.15
C SER A 45 -10.70 -7.04 -0.98
N PHE A 46 -10.08 -6.91 -2.15
CA PHE A 46 -10.73 -6.31 -3.31
C PHE A 46 -11.87 -7.16 -3.86
N THR A 47 -11.64 -8.46 -4.05
CA THR A 47 -12.64 -9.40 -4.59
C THR A 47 -13.85 -9.54 -3.67
N GLU A 48 -13.63 -9.54 -2.35
CA GLU A 48 -14.67 -9.60 -1.33
C GLU A 48 -15.28 -8.23 -0.99
N LYS A 49 -14.83 -7.14 -1.65
CA LYS A 49 -15.25 -5.75 -1.39
C LYS A 49 -15.07 -5.32 0.07
N ARG A 50 -14.05 -5.85 0.74
CA ARG A 50 -13.70 -5.53 2.13
C ARG A 50 -12.82 -4.29 2.15
N TRP A 51 -13.45 -3.15 1.84
CA TRP A 51 -12.77 -1.87 1.62
C TRP A 51 -11.90 -1.38 2.79
N LEU A 52 -12.36 -1.60 4.03
CA LEU A 52 -11.56 -1.24 5.21
C LEU A 52 -10.32 -2.13 5.37
N GLU A 53 -10.44 -3.42 5.05
CA GLU A 53 -9.31 -4.37 5.08
C GLU A 53 -8.30 -4.02 3.99
N LEU A 54 -8.78 -3.70 2.78
CA LEU A 54 -7.93 -3.23 1.69
C LEU A 54 -7.18 -1.95 2.05
N ALA A 55 -7.86 -0.97 2.66
CA ALA A 55 -7.23 0.27 3.10
C ALA A 55 -6.16 0.03 4.18
N ALA A 56 -6.45 -0.82 5.16
CA ALA A 56 -5.50 -1.17 6.22
C ALA A 56 -4.27 -1.90 5.66
N LEU A 57 -4.47 -2.83 4.73
CA LEU A 57 -3.39 -3.56 4.09
C LEU A 57 -2.51 -2.65 3.22
N ALA A 58 -3.12 -1.74 2.45
CA ALA A 58 -2.38 -0.74 1.68
C ALA A 58 -1.52 0.16 2.58
N HIS A 59 -2.05 0.57 3.74
CA HIS A 59 -1.31 1.34 4.73
C HIS A 59 -0.12 0.57 5.33
N LYS A 60 -0.34 -0.71 5.66
CA LYS A 60 0.72 -1.60 6.17
C LYS A 60 1.82 -1.81 5.13
N ALA A 61 1.43 -2.18 3.90
CA ALA A 61 2.34 -2.38 2.78
C ALA A 61 3.13 -1.12 2.45
N LYS A 62 2.53 0.07 2.58
CA LYS A 62 3.21 1.35 2.32
C LYS A 62 4.50 1.47 3.14
N SER A 63 4.44 1.26 4.44
CA SER A 63 5.64 1.41 5.29
C SER A 63 6.71 0.38 4.95
N SER A 64 6.28 -0.84 4.59
CA SER A 64 7.17 -1.95 4.21
C SER A 64 7.90 -1.68 2.88
N VAL A 65 7.20 -1.21 1.84
CA VAL A 65 7.87 -0.91 0.56
C VAL A 65 8.77 0.33 0.63
N LEU A 66 8.44 1.28 1.50
CA LEU A 66 9.29 2.45 1.76
C LEU A 66 10.61 2.07 2.43
N SER A 67 10.63 1.08 3.33
CA SER A 67 11.89 0.62 3.94
C SER A 67 12.84 -0.04 2.93
N ILE A 68 12.31 -0.50 1.79
CA ILE A 68 13.09 -1.04 0.66
C ILE A 68 13.37 0.03 -0.41
N GLY A 69 13.01 1.30 -0.14
CA GLY A 69 13.28 2.42 -1.02
C GLY A 69 12.38 2.53 -2.24
N MET A 70 11.21 1.87 -2.22
CA MET A 70 10.20 1.96 -3.29
C MET A 70 9.32 3.21 -3.11
N GLU A 71 9.94 4.39 -3.16
CA GLU A 71 9.32 5.68 -2.79
C GLU A 71 8.02 5.98 -3.54
N GLU A 72 8.03 5.87 -4.87
CA GLU A 72 6.83 6.14 -5.69
C GLU A 72 5.70 5.17 -5.37
N LEU A 73 6.01 3.88 -5.22
CA LEU A 73 5.01 2.85 -4.92
C LEU A 73 4.36 3.11 -3.55
N GLY A 74 5.15 3.44 -2.53
CA GLY A 74 4.67 3.71 -1.18
C GLY A 74 3.90 5.04 -1.07
N ASN A 75 4.51 6.13 -1.54
CA ASN A 75 3.97 7.48 -1.30
C ASN A 75 2.84 7.85 -2.25
N ARG A 76 2.82 7.29 -3.47
CA ARG A 76 1.78 7.56 -4.46
C ARG A 76 0.78 6.41 -4.52
N ASP A 77 1.20 5.24 -4.97
CA ASP A 77 0.26 4.19 -5.40
C ASP A 77 -0.46 3.55 -4.21
N LEU A 78 0.26 3.12 -3.19
CA LEU A 78 -0.34 2.55 -1.97
C LEU A 78 -1.11 3.60 -1.15
N LYS A 79 -0.64 4.85 -1.14
CA LYS A 79 -1.41 5.93 -0.49
C LYS A 79 -2.70 6.23 -1.23
N ASN A 80 -2.68 6.18 -2.57
CA ASN A 80 -3.88 6.32 -3.40
C ASN A 80 -4.86 5.17 -3.13
N LEU A 81 -4.37 3.93 -3.11
CA LEU A 81 -5.17 2.75 -2.80
C LEU A 81 -5.85 2.86 -1.42
N GLU A 82 -5.09 3.27 -0.40
CA GLU A 82 -5.61 3.49 0.95
C GLU A 82 -6.77 4.48 0.97
N LEU A 83 -6.63 5.64 0.31
CA LEU A 83 -7.64 6.70 0.32
C LEU A 83 -8.86 6.34 -0.54
N ILE A 84 -8.63 5.73 -1.71
CA ILE A 84 -9.71 5.28 -2.59
C ILE A 84 -10.55 4.21 -1.91
N ALA A 85 -9.92 3.23 -1.25
CA ALA A 85 -10.65 2.18 -0.54
C ALA A 85 -11.50 2.76 0.60
N LYS A 86 -10.99 3.75 1.34
CA LYS A 86 -11.78 4.48 2.37
C LYS A 86 -12.98 5.22 1.76
N GLU A 87 -12.81 5.89 0.63
CA GLU A 87 -13.90 6.57 -0.07
C GLU A 87 -14.94 5.58 -0.62
N LEU A 88 -14.52 4.42 -1.15
CA LEU A 88 -15.43 3.37 -1.59
C LEU A 88 -16.28 2.83 -0.43
N TYR A 89 -15.69 2.64 0.75
CA TYR A 89 -16.44 2.28 1.95
C TYR A 89 -17.48 3.35 2.31
N VAL A 90 -17.11 4.63 2.30
CA VAL A 90 -18.03 5.74 2.59
C VAL A 90 -19.22 5.73 1.62
N ARG A 91 -18.96 5.54 0.32
CA ARG A 91 -20.01 5.42 -0.71
C ARG A 91 -20.92 4.23 -0.50
N GLU A 92 -20.34 3.07 -0.20
CA GLU A 92 -21.08 1.84 0.07
C GLU A 92 -22.06 2.05 1.23
N ILE A 93 -21.58 2.54 2.37
CA ILE A 93 -22.41 2.82 3.55
C ILE A 93 -23.46 3.89 3.27
N SER A 94 -23.12 4.94 2.51
CA SER A 94 -24.08 5.99 2.14
C SER A 94 -25.21 5.49 1.25
N SER A 95 -24.96 4.43 0.46
CA SER A 95 -25.94 3.83 -0.45
C SER A 95 -26.70 2.64 0.16
N LYS A 96 -26.30 2.17 1.34
CA LYS A 96 -26.87 1.00 2.01
C LYS A 96 -28.23 1.35 2.63
N ASP A 97 -29.22 0.48 2.46
CA ASP A 97 -30.59 0.73 2.96
C ASP A 97 -30.67 0.79 4.50
N ASN A 98 -29.94 -0.10 5.18
CA ASN A 98 -29.90 -0.20 6.64
C ASN A 98 -28.46 -0.46 7.14
N PRO A 99 -27.59 0.56 7.15
CA PRO A 99 -26.26 0.44 7.72
C PRO A 99 -26.31 0.33 9.25
N ASP A 100 -25.39 -0.45 9.81
CA ASP A 100 -25.21 -0.54 11.27
C ASP A 100 -24.65 0.78 11.83
N ILE A 101 -24.93 1.07 13.10
CA ILE A 101 -24.46 2.28 13.77
C ILE A 101 -22.93 2.41 13.66
N LYS A 102 -22.19 1.31 13.84
CA LYS A 102 -20.72 1.33 13.73
C LYS A 102 -20.24 1.64 12.32
N GLU A 103 -20.97 1.19 11.30
CA GLU A 103 -20.64 1.49 9.90
C GLU A 103 -20.83 2.98 9.61
N ILE A 104 -21.91 3.57 10.12
CA ILE A 104 -22.19 5.00 10.00
C ILE A 104 -21.10 5.82 10.70
N GLU A 105 -20.77 5.50 11.96
CA GLU A 105 -19.73 6.19 12.74
C GLU A 105 -18.37 6.10 12.04
N THR A 106 -18.03 4.92 11.52
CA THR A 106 -16.79 4.70 10.78
C THR A 106 -16.76 5.53 9.50
N SER A 107 -17.84 5.50 8.71
CA SER A 107 -17.97 6.29 7.48
C SER A 107 -17.79 7.79 7.75
N GLN A 108 -18.48 8.33 8.76
CA GLN A 108 -18.36 9.75 9.15
C GLN A 108 -16.94 10.12 9.59
N GLN A 109 -16.28 9.24 10.35
CA GLN A 109 -14.90 9.47 10.76
C GLN A 109 -13.94 9.47 9.57
N LEU A 110 -14.14 8.57 8.60
CA LEU A 110 -13.33 8.54 7.38
C LEU A 110 -13.53 9.79 6.53
N GLU A 111 -14.77 10.25 6.37
CA GLU A 111 -15.06 11.52 5.69
C GLU A 111 -14.37 12.71 6.38
N LYS A 112 -14.39 12.74 7.72
CA LYS A 112 -13.70 13.78 8.49
C LYS A 112 -12.20 13.75 8.24
N ASN A 113 -11.58 12.57 8.30
CA ASN A 113 -10.15 12.41 8.03
C ASN A 113 -9.77 12.82 6.61
N LEU A 114 -10.66 12.63 5.62
CA LEU A 114 -10.41 13.06 4.24
C LEU A 114 -10.41 14.59 4.10
N ARG A 115 -11.14 15.32 4.97
CA ARG A 115 -11.17 16.79 4.97
C ARG A 115 -9.88 17.44 5.46
N ASP A 116 -8.99 16.69 6.10
CA ASP A 116 -7.68 17.18 6.53
C ASP A 116 -6.70 17.35 5.35
N TYR A 117 -7.02 16.77 4.17
CA TYR A 117 -6.25 16.95 2.94
C TYR A 117 -6.69 18.22 2.19
N ASP A 118 -5.82 18.74 1.33
CA ASP A 118 -6.15 19.85 0.44
C ASP A 118 -7.31 19.52 -0.53
N GLU A 119 -7.92 20.56 -1.11
CA GLU A 119 -9.09 20.42 -1.98
C GLU A 119 -8.81 19.60 -3.24
N GLU A 120 -7.60 19.71 -3.81
CA GLU A 120 -7.21 18.96 -5.00
C GLU A 120 -7.15 17.48 -4.70
N ARG A 121 -6.57 17.10 -3.56
CA ARG A 121 -6.47 15.72 -3.10
C ARG A 121 -7.84 15.14 -2.77
N GLN A 122 -8.71 15.89 -2.09
CA GLN A 122 -10.08 15.48 -1.83
C GLN A 122 -10.84 15.21 -3.13
N LYS A 123 -10.74 16.13 -4.10
CA LYS A 123 -11.37 15.98 -5.42
C LYS A 123 -10.83 14.77 -6.15
N TRP A 124 -9.51 14.58 -6.15
CA TRP A 124 -8.87 13.46 -6.83
C TRP A 124 -9.38 12.11 -6.28
N VAL A 125 -9.46 11.95 -4.95
CA VAL A 125 -9.96 10.72 -4.34
C VAL A 125 -11.41 10.47 -4.76
N LYS A 126 -12.27 11.49 -4.72
CA LYS A 126 -13.67 11.36 -5.14
C LYS A 126 -13.82 11.02 -6.62
N THR A 127 -12.99 11.55 -7.51
CA THR A 127 -13.11 11.26 -8.95
C THR A 127 -12.55 9.89 -9.34
N HIS A 128 -11.62 9.35 -8.55
CA HIS A 128 -10.91 8.10 -8.87
C HIS A 128 -11.34 6.91 -8.00
N ALA A 129 -12.27 7.11 -7.05
CA ALA A 129 -12.82 6.02 -6.26
C ALA A 129 -13.74 5.12 -7.08
N SER A 130 -13.14 4.19 -7.81
CA SER A 130 -13.78 3.18 -8.64
C SER A 130 -13.06 1.83 -8.52
N GLU A 131 -13.79 0.74 -8.77
CA GLU A 131 -13.20 -0.61 -8.79
C GLU A 131 -12.12 -0.76 -9.87
N GLU A 132 -12.28 -0.09 -11.02
CA GLU A 132 -11.29 -0.10 -12.11
C GLU A 132 -9.96 0.52 -11.67
N THR A 133 -10.03 1.68 -11.00
CA THR A 133 -8.81 2.33 -10.48
C THR A 133 -8.15 1.48 -9.40
N VAL A 134 -8.93 0.86 -8.50
CA VAL A 134 -8.38 -0.06 -7.50
C VAL A 134 -7.65 -1.23 -8.17
N ALA A 135 -8.29 -1.87 -9.15
CA ALA A 135 -7.69 -2.99 -9.88
C ALA A 135 -6.37 -2.59 -10.57
N SER A 136 -6.33 -1.42 -11.21
CA SER A 136 -5.12 -0.91 -11.87
C SER A 136 -3.98 -0.64 -10.89
N ILE A 137 -4.28 -0.08 -9.72
CA ILE A 137 -3.26 0.16 -8.68
C ILE A 137 -2.76 -1.17 -8.10
N ILE A 138 -3.64 -2.15 -7.86
CA ILE A 138 -3.27 -3.49 -7.38
C ILE A 138 -2.34 -4.19 -8.38
N ASP A 139 -2.66 -4.15 -9.67
CA ASP A 139 -1.83 -4.75 -10.72
C ASP A 139 -0.43 -4.10 -10.79
N THR A 140 -0.39 -2.76 -10.72
CA THR A 140 0.86 -1.99 -10.66
C THR A 140 1.68 -2.38 -9.43
N PHE A 141 1.04 -2.45 -8.26
CA PHE A 141 1.67 -2.83 -7.00
C PHE A 141 2.27 -4.23 -7.06
N LYS A 142 1.51 -5.22 -7.52
CA LYS A 142 1.98 -6.60 -7.64
C LYS A 142 3.14 -6.72 -8.63
N THR A 143 3.06 -6.03 -9.77
CA THR A 143 4.14 -6.01 -10.76
C THR A 143 5.42 -5.43 -10.17
N ALA A 144 5.31 -4.31 -9.44
CA ALA A 144 6.45 -3.67 -8.80
C ALA A 144 7.06 -4.57 -7.71
N LEU A 145 6.24 -5.24 -6.89
CA LEU A 145 6.72 -6.19 -5.88
C LEU A 145 7.47 -7.37 -6.49
N THR A 146 6.97 -7.96 -7.58
CA THR A 146 7.69 -9.04 -8.29
C THR A 146 9.07 -8.57 -8.76
N LYS A 147 9.18 -7.33 -9.24
CA LYS A 147 10.46 -6.76 -9.67
C LYS A 147 11.40 -6.43 -8.53
N ALA A 148 10.88 -5.93 -7.42
CA ALA A 148 11.66 -5.75 -6.21
C ALA A 148 12.17 -7.09 -5.66
N GLU A 149 11.33 -8.12 -5.63
CA GLU A 149 11.69 -9.46 -5.19
C GLU A 149 12.83 -10.07 -6.04
N GLU A 150 12.78 -9.90 -7.37
CA GLU A 150 13.87 -10.31 -8.28
C GLU A 150 15.21 -9.63 -7.90
N GLU A 151 15.18 -8.31 -7.66
CA GLU A 151 16.37 -7.53 -7.29
C GLU A 151 16.91 -7.91 -5.90
N LEU A 152 16.04 -8.02 -4.90
CA LEU A 152 16.40 -8.40 -3.53
C LEU A 152 17.00 -9.81 -3.44
N LYS A 153 16.42 -10.79 -4.14
CA LYS A 153 16.98 -12.15 -4.20
C LYS A 153 18.34 -12.19 -4.89
N SER A 154 18.62 -11.24 -5.78
CA SER A 154 19.94 -11.12 -6.40
C SER A 154 20.98 -10.53 -5.45
N GLU A 155 20.57 -9.70 -4.49
CA GLU A 155 21.45 -9.14 -3.45
C GLU A 155 21.88 -10.22 -2.45
N ILE A 156 20.94 -10.99 -1.91
CA ILE A 156 21.22 -12.05 -0.91
C ILE A 156 22.13 -13.16 -1.45
N ARG A 157 22.18 -13.35 -2.78
CA ARG A 157 22.98 -14.40 -3.43
C ARG A 157 24.42 -14.00 -3.73
N LYS A 158 24.82 -12.75 -3.46
CA LYS A 158 26.18 -12.26 -3.68
C LYS A 158 27.12 -12.75 -2.58
#